data_AF-A0A896TCU6-F1
#
_entry.id   AF-A0A896TCU6-F1
#
_cell.length_a   1.000
_cell.length_b   1.000
_cell.length_c   1.000
_cell.angle_alpha   90.00
_cell.angle_beta   90.00
_cell.angle_gamma   90.00
#
_symmetry.space_group_name_H-M   'P 1'
#
loop_
_entity.id
_entity.type
_entity.pdbx_description
1 polymer ?
#
loop_
_entity_poly.entity_id
_entity_poly.type
_entity_poly.pdbx_seq_one_letter_code
_entity_poly.pdbx_strand_id
1 'polypeptide(L)'
;MIIRELCLENFTKVPQALQAGIERIELCDNLAVGGTTPSYGVIQEAAEYVAESKTTLAVMIRPRGGNFVYNSHELKIIETDTLKAVESGAQNIVFGALTTDNKIDSDALETVSIAAQGLPITFHMAFDEITDQKEAIDQLVEFGIDKILMHGGPLDQPLDTDKIKSLIDYAQGKINIIIGGGVNAENFEELAQLTGTNYVHGTKIINL
;
A
#
# COMPACT_ATOMS: atom_id res chain seq x y z
N MET A 1 -4.13 0.82 -19.24
CA MET A 1 -4.71 -0.38 -18.62
C MET A 1 -4.73 -0.10 -17.13
N ILE A 2 -5.86 -0.30 -16.46
CA ILE A 2 -5.98 -0.09 -15.02
C ILE A 2 -5.44 -1.34 -14.31
N ILE A 3 -4.55 -1.14 -13.34
CA ILE A 3 -3.99 -2.14 -12.45
C ILE A 3 -4.86 -2.18 -11.20
N ARG A 4 -5.55 -3.30 -10.98
CA ARG A 4 -6.37 -3.52 -9.79
C ARG A 4 -5.53 -4.22 -8.74
N GLU A 5 -5.52 -3.66 -7.55
CA GLU A 5 -4.96 -4.27 -6.36
C GLU A 5 -6.08 -4.71 -5.43
N LEU A 6 -6.16 -6.02 -5.19
CA LEU A 6 -7.07 -6.59 -4.21
C LEU A 6 -6.39 -6.67 -2.84
N CYS A 7 -6.94 -5.96 -1.86
CA CYS A 7 -6.53 -6.08 -0.47
C CYS A 7 -7.18 -7.32 0.15
N LEU A 8 -6.34 -8.23 0.67
CA LEU A 8 -6.78 -9.51 1.25
C LEU A 8 -6.31 -9.66 2.70
N GLU A 9 -7.17 -10.29 3.50
CA GLU A 9 -6.81 -10.77 4.82
C GLU A 9 -6.43 -12.26 4.74
N ASN A 10 -5.19 -12.57 5.11
CA ASN A 10 -4.63 -13.92 5.06
C ASN A 10 -4.71 -14.58 3.66
N PHE A 11 -4.47 -15.90 3.60
CA PHE A 11 -4.40 -16.66 2.35
C PHE A 11 -5.77 -17.02 1.75
N THR A 12 -6.84 -17.00 2.54
CA THR A 12 -8.14 -17.63 2.23
C THR A 12 -8.72 -17.32 0.85
N LYS A 13 -8.47 -16.11 0.33
CA LYS A 13 -9.02 -15.61 -0.94
C LYS A 13 -7.98 -15.48 -2.06
N VAL A 14 -6.72 -15.83 -1.82
CA VAL A 14 -5.64 -15.74 -2.81
C VAL A 14 -5.94 -16.58 -4.06
N PRO A 15 -6.39 -17.85 -3.97
CA PRO A 15 -6.75 -18.64 -5.15
C PRO A 15 -7.82 -18.01 -6.04
N GLN A 16 -8.88 -17.46 -5.42
CA GLN A 16 -9.99 -16.83 -6.14
C GLN A 16 -9.54 -15.52 -6.79
N ALA A 17 -8.65 -14.77 -6.13
CA ALA A 17 -8.07 -13.56 -6.69
C ALA A 17 -7.26 -13.83 -7.97
N LEU A 18 -6.45 -14.91 -7.98
CA LEU A 18 -5.72 -15.33 -9.18
C LEU A 18 -6.66 -15.81 -10.29
N GLN A 19 -7.71 -16.58 -9.96
CA GLN A 19 -8.72 -17.02 -10.93
C GLN A 19 -9.47 -15.84 -11.57
N ALA A 20 -9.72 -14.78 -10.81
CA ALA A 20 -10.31 -13.54 -11.28
C ALA A 20 -9.34 -12.66 -12.10
N GLY A 21 -8.07 -13.07 -12.22
CA GLY A 21 -7.05 -12.38 -13.00
C GLY A 21 -6.66 -11.02 -12.41
N ILE A 22 -6.56 -10.91 -11.08
CA ILE A 22 -6.11 -9.67 -10.44
C ILE A 22 -4.64 -9.37 -10.80
N GLU A 23 -4.31 -8.11 -11.02
CA GLU A 23 -2.94 -7.71 -11.36
C GLU A 23 -2.04 -7.65 -10.11
N ARG A 24 -2.57 -7.23 -8.97
CA ARG A 24 -1.86 -7.13 -7.69
C ARG A 24 -2.69 -7.62 -6.51
N ILE A 25 -2.01 -8.19 -5.52
CA ILE A 25 -2.57 -8.48 -4.21
C ILE A 25 -1.78 -7.68 -3.18
N GLU A 26 -2.48 -6.94 -2.32
CA GLU A 26 -1.93 -6.49 -1.05
C GLU A 26 -2.33 -7.50 0.02
N LEU A 27 -1.34 -8.17 0.61
CA LEU A 27 -1.51 -9.18 1.64
C LEU A 27 -1.37 -8.55 3.02
N CYS A 28 -2.46 -8.63 3.78
CA CYS A 28 -2.59 -8.10 5.12
C CYS A 28 -3.08 -9.19 6.09
N ASP A 29 -2.97 -8.91 7.38
CA ASP A 29 -3.85 -9.49 8.41
C ASP A 29 -4.65 -8.36 9.10
N ASN A 30 -5.64 -8.72 9.92
CA ASN A 30 -6.39 -7.78 10.77
C ASN A 30 -6.91 -6.53 10.03
N LEU A 31 -7.69 -6.74 8.96
CA LEU A 31 -8.31 -5.65 8.19
C LEU A 31 -9.31 -4.83 9.02
N ALA A 32 -9.80 -5.39 10.14
CA ALA A 32 -10.65 -4.68 11.09
C ALA A 32 -10.00 -3.41 11.68
N VAL A 33 -8.66 -3.32 11.68
CA VAL A 33 -7.89 -2.12 12.11
C VAL A 33 -7.15 -1.43 10.95
N GLY A 34 -7.57 -1.72 9.72
CA GLY A 34 -6.97 -1.18 8.50
C GLY A 34 -5.76 -1.96 7.98
N GLY A 35 -5.53 -3.18 8.46
CA GLY A 35 -4.43 -4.04 8.03
C GLY A 35 -3.20 -3.95 8.94
N THR A 36 -2.61 -5.09 9.22
CA THR A 36 -1.31 -5.27 9.90
C THR A 36 -0.46 -6.28 9.15
N THR A 37 0.82 -6.38 9.53
CA THR A 37 1.72 -7.42 8.99
C THR A 37 1.10 -8.81 9.17
N PRO A 38 0.93 -9.59 8.10
CA PRO A 38 0.50 -10.99 8.21
C PRO A 38 1.62 -11.86 8.79
N SER A 39 1.26 -13.02 9.33
CA SER A 39 2.26 -13.94 9.89
C SER A 39 3.26 -14.43 8.82
N TYR A 40 4.48 -14.78 9.24
CA TYR A 40 5.53 -15.31 8.35
C TYR A 40 5.03 -16.45 7.44
N GLY A 41 4.32 -17.43 8.00
CA GLY A 41 3.82 -18.58 7.24
C GLY A 41 2.76 -18.19 6.21
N VAL A 42 1.95 -17.15 6.49
CA VAL A 42 0.97 -16.62 5.53
C VAL A 42 1.67 -15.93 4.36
N ILE A 43 2.73 -15.15 4.64
CA ILE A 43 3.52 -14.50 3.59
C ILE A 43 4.19 -15.54 2.69
N GLN A 44 4.87 -16.51 3.30
CA GLN A 44 5.58 -17.56 2.57
C GLN A 44 4.64 -18.36 1.67
N GLU A 45 3.54 -18.88 2.22
CA GLU A 45 2.57 -19.66 1.44
C GLU A 45 1.95 -18.84 0.30
N ALA A 46 1.59 -17.58 0.56
CA ALA A 46 1.05 -16.70 -0.47
C ALA A 46 2.07 -16.43 -1.58
N ALA A 47 3.32 -16.16 -1.23
CA ALA A 47 4.40 -15.90 -2.18
C ALA A 47 4.70 -17.13 -3.06
N GLU A 48 4.79 -18.31 -2.47
CA GLU A 48 4.95 -19.58 -3.20
C GLU A 48 3.76 -19.83 -4.15
N TYR A 49 2.53 -19.58 -3.69
CA TYR A 49 1.33 -19.79 -4.49
C TYR A 49 1.21 -18.82 -5.68
N VAL A 50 1.64 -17.55 -5.52
CA VAL A 50 1.57 -16.56 -6.60
C VAL A 50 2.76 -16.63 -7.57
N ALA A 51 3.82 -17.38 -7.26
CA ALA A 51 5.11 -17.34 -7.96
C ALA A 51 5.02 -17.65 -9.47
N GLU A 52 4.10 -18.54 -9.88
CA GLU A 52 3.90 -18.91 -11.29
C GLU A 52 2.85 -18.02 -12.00
N SER A 53 2.22 -17.10 -11.27
CA SER A 53 1.22 -16.18 -11.81
C SER A 53 1.86 -14.89 -12.32
N LYS A 54 1.08 -14.09 -13.05
CA LYS A 54 1.46 -12.71 -13.42
C LYS A 54 1.09 -11.68 -12.36
N THR A 55 0.52 -12.13 -11.24
CA THR A 55 0.04 -11.26 -10.16
C THR A 55 1.21 -10.93 -9.24
N THR A 56 1.36 -9.64 -8.92
CA THR A 56 2.39 -9.19 -7.97
C THR A 56 1.87 -9.21 -6.54
N LEU A 57 2.70 -9.68 -5.60
CA LEU A 57 2.40 -9.72 -4.17
C LEU A 57 3.07 -8.55 -3.43
N ALA A 58 2.25 -7.63 -2.93
CA ALA A 58 2.65 -6.58 -2.00
C ALA A 58 2.32 -7.02 -0.57
N VAL A 59 3.25 -6.85 0.38
CA VAL A 59 3.07 -7.28 1.77
C VAL A 59 3.01 -6.07 2.68
N MET A 60 1.93 -5.99 3.48
CA MET A 60 1.81 -4.98 4.52
C MET A 60 2.87 -5.17 5.60
N ILE A 61 3.58 -4.11 5.95
CA ILE A 61 4.47 -4.02 7.10
C ILE A 61 3.90 -2.96 8.02
N ARG A 62 3.15 -3.41 9.04
CA ARG A 62 2.53 -2.52 10.04
C ARG A 62 2.33 -3.30 11.34
N PRO A 63 3.06 -2.97 12.42
CA PRO A 63 3.11 -3.82 13.61
C PRO A 63 1.82 -3.82 14.43
N ARG A 64 0.97 -2.78 14.28
CA ARG A 64 -0.31 -2.63 14.98
C ARG A 64 -1.21 -1.58 14.29
N GLY A 65 -2.50 -1.63 14.59
CA GLY A 65 -3.47 -0.60 14.20
C GLY A 65 -3.26 0.73 14.94
N GLY A 66 -4.12 1.71 14.65
CA GLY A 66 -4.03 3.07 15.22
C GLY A 66 -3.14 3.99 14.41
N ASN A 67 -2.33 4.81 15.09
CA ASN A 67 -1.50 5.85 14.47
C ASN A 67 -0.33 5.27 13.63
N PHE A 68 0.49 6.15 13.05
CA PHE A 68 1.70 5.78 12.30
C PHE A 68 3.00 6.31 12.94
N VAL A 69 2.94 6.67 14.22
CA VAL A 69 4.11 7.13 14.99
C VAL A 69 4.66 5.95 15.77
N TYR A 70 5.82 5.45 15.37
CA TYR A 70 6.39 4.23 15.95
C TYR A 70 7.48 4.52 16.96
N ASN A 71 7.50 3.76 18.06
CA ASN A 71 8.62 3.80 19.00
C ASN A 71 9.78 2.92 18.51
N SER A 72 10.93 3.01 19.18
CA SER A 72 12.16 2.30 18.79
C SER A 72 12.04 0.77 18.82
N HIS A 73 11.14 0.19 19.61
CA HIS A 73 10.89 -1.26 19.60
C HIS A 73 9.97 -1.66 18.45
N GLU A 74 8.98 -0.83 18.13
CA GLU A 74 8.11 -1.04 16.97
C GLU A 74 8.91 -0.96 15.65
N LEU A 75 9.88 -0.04 15.55
CA LEU A 75 10.78 0.04 14.39
C LEU A 75 11.63 -1.23 14.21
N LYS A 76 12.08 -1.88 15.30
CA LYS A 76 12.80 -3.17 15.22
C LYS A 76 11.90 -4.31 14.75
N ILE A 77 10.61 -4.28 15.13
CA ILE A 77 9.62 -5.23 14.63
C ILE A 77 9.44 -5.03 13.12
N ILE A 78 9.22 -3.78 12.70
CA ILE A 78 9.10 -3.39 11.28
C ILE A 78 10.31 -3.84 10.46
N GLU A 79 11.53 -3.59 10.93
CA GLU A 79 12.75 -4.02 10.25
C GLU A 79 12.80 -5.55 10.09
N THR A 80 12.54 -6.28 11.17
CA THR A 80 12.56 -7.75 11.17
C THR A 80 11.49 -8.33 10.23
N ASP A 81 10.26 -7.80 10.29
CA ASP A 81 9.16 -8.23 9.44
C ASP A 81 9.41 -7.91 7.96
N THR A 82 10.05 -6.76 7.66
CA THR A 82 10.45 -6.41 6.30
C THR A 82 11.46 -7.42 5.75
N LEU A 83 12.51 -7.73 6.52
CA LEU A 83 13.50 -8.74 6.14
C LEU A 83 12.87 -10.10 5.90
N LYS A 84 11.90 -10.49 6.75
CA LYS A 84 11.17 -11.75 6.64
C LYS A 84 10.24 -11.77 5.43
N ALA A 85 9.58 -10.67 5.11
CA ALA A 85 8.77 -10.56 3.90
C ALA A 85 9.63 -10.69 2.64
N VAL A 86 10.80 -10.05 2.60
CA VAL A 86 11.78 -10.18 1.51
C VAL A 86 12.25 -11.63 1.37
N GLU A 87 12.67 -12.26 2.47
CA GLU A 87 13.12 -13.67 2.49
C GLU A 87 12.03 -14.63 1.98
N SER A 88 10.77 -14.36 2.33
CA SER A 88 9.61 -15.16 1.92
C SER A 88 9.16 -14.93 0.48
N GLY A 89 9.76 -13.99 -0.27
CA GLY A 89 9.44 -13.75 -1.68
C GLY A 89 8.40 -12.67 -1.94
N ALA A 90 8.21 -11.72 -1.01
CA ALA A 90 7.47 -10.49 -1.29
C ALA A 90 8.07 -9.77 -2.52
N GLN A 91 7.23 -9.12 -3.32
CA GLN A 91 7.65 -8.39 -4.52
C GLN A 91 7.48 -6.87 -4.36
N ASN A 92 6.73 -6.44 -3.35
CA ASN A 92 6.57 -5.05 -2.96
C ASN A 92 6.33 -4.99 -1.44
N ILE A 93 6.82 -3.94 -0.80
CA ILE A 93 6.60 -3.67 0.62
C ILE A 93 5.61 -2.52 0.74
N VAL A 94 4.57 -2.68 1.55
CA VAL A 94 3.63 -1.60 1.87
C VAL A 94 3.88 -1.11 3.28
N PHE A 95 4.25 0.16 3.43
CA PHE A 95 4.67 0.73 4.70
C PHE A 95 4.32 2.22 4.78
N GLY A 96 4.26 2.80 5.97
CA GLY A 96 4.30 4.25 6.13
C GLY A 96 4.42 4.64 7.59
N ALA A 97 5.24 5.64 7.86
CA ALA A 97 5.50 6.14 9.20
C ALA A 97 5.46 7.66 9.21
N LEU A 98 4.94 8.20 10.30
CA LEU A 98 4.80 9.63 10.53
C LEU A 98 5.43 10.02 11.86
N THR A 99 5.86 11.26 11.93
CA THR A 99 6.22 11.96 13.17
C THR A 99 4.95 12.40 13.90
N THR A 100 5.09 12.84 15.16
CA THR A 100 3.96 13.42 15.93
C THR A 100 3.36 14.68 15.31
N ASP A 101 4.07 15.32 14.38
CA ASP A 101 3.63 16.50 13.64
C ASP A 101 3.01 16.13 12.29
N ASN A 102 2.68 14.85 12.06
CA ASN A 102 2.11 14.30 10.83
C ASN A 102 2.96 14.61 9.58
N LYS A 103 4.28 14.58 9.73
CA LYS A 103 5.26 14.58 8.62
C LYS A 103 5.82 13.19 8.44
N ILE A 104 6.33 12.87 7.26
CA ILE A 104 7.03 11.60 7.00
C ILE A 104 8.15 11.40 8.02
N ASP A 105 8.18 10.24 8.66
CA ASP A 105 9.31 9.82 9.48
C ASP A 105 10.40 9.25 8.56
N SER A 106 11.41 10.08 8.28
CA SER A 106 12.50 9.76 7.37
C SER A 106 13.40 8.63 7.89
N ASP A 107 13.64 8.57 9.21
CA ASP A 107 14.50 7.55 9.82
C ASP A 107 13.82 6.18 9.75
N ALA A 108 12.52 6.13 10.00
CA ALA A 108 11.71 4.93 9.84
C ALA A 108 11.67 4.47 8.37
N LEU A 109 11.54 5.41 7.43
CA LEU A 109 11.53 5.11 6.00
C LEU A 109 12.88 4.59 5.51
N GLU A 110 14.00 5.17 5.96
CA GLU A 110 15.35 4.69 5.64
C GLU A 110 15.57 3.25 6.16
N THR A 111 15.13 2.96 7.38
CA THR A 111 15.20 1.62 7.98
C THR A 111 14.50 0.58 7.09
N VAL A 112 13.28 0.88 6.64
CA VAL A 112 12.52 -0.03 5.77
C VAL A 112 13.14 -0.12 4.37
N SER A 113 13.61 0.99 3.81
CA SER A 113 14.28 1.01 2.50
C SER A 113 15.52 0.12 2.44
N ILE A 114 16.34 0.12 3.51
CA ILE A 114 17.49 -0.77 3.63
C ILE A 114 17.03 -2.23 3.76
N ALA A 115 16.08 -2.49 4.66
CA ALA A 115 15.56 -3.84 4.91
C ALA A 115 14.85 -4.46 3.69
N ALA A 116 14.23 -3.64 2.84
CA ALA A 116 13.54 -4.04 1.62
C ALA A 116 14.50 -4.52 0.51
N GLN A 117 15.82 -4.31 0.65
CA GLN A 117 16.85 -4.83 -0.25
C GLN A 117 16.60 -4.52 -1.75
N GLY A 118 16.04 -3.33 -2.03
CA GLY A 118 15.74 -2.86 -3.38
C GLY A 118 14.38 -3.29 -3.92
N LEU A 119 13.54 -3.98 -3.14
CA LEU A 119 12.14 -4.13 -3.49
C LEU A 119 11.43 -2.77 -3.54
N PRO A 120 10.49 -2.56 -4.47
CA PRO A 120 9.70 -1.34 -4.51
C PRO A 120 8.85 -1.21 -3.24
N ILE A 121 8.70 0.03 -2.77
CA ILE A 121 7.89 0.36 -1.60
C ILE A 121 6.66 1.17 -2.01
N THR A 122 5.51 0.82 -1.46
CA THR A 122 4.28 1.61 -1.50
C THR A 122 4.09 2.32 -0.17
N PHE A 123 4.05 3.66 -0.17
CA PHE A 123 3.69 4.43 1.02
C PHE A 123 2.18 4.40 1.23
N HIS A 124 1.70 3.78 2.31
CA HIS A 124 0.28 3.52 2.51
C HIS A 124 -0.54 4.73 2.98
N MET A 125 -1.81 4.53 3.36
CA MET A 125 -2.79 5.57 3.73
C MET A 125 -2.39 6.49 4.90
N ALA A 126 -1.27 6.27 5.60
CA ALA A 126 -0.65 7.30 6.42
C ALA A 126 -0.44 8.62 5.66
N PHE A 127 -0.32 8.57 4.33
CA PHE A 127 -0.23 9.75 3.48
C PHE A 127 -1.42 10.71 3.64
N ASP A 128 -2.62 10.19 3.94
CA ASP A 128 -3.83 11.01 4.11
C ASP A 128 -3.81 11.85 5.40
N GLU A 129 -2.96 11.52 6.38
CA GLU A 129 -2.81 12.30 7.63
C GLU A 129 -1.84 13.50 7.46
N ILE A 130 -1.07 13.53 6.37
CA ILE A 130 -0.09 14.58 6.09
C ILE A 130 -0.80 15.85 5.61
N THR A 131 -0.41 17.00 6.17
CA THR A 131 -0.99 18.30 5.78
C THR A 131 -0.45 18.81 4.44
N ASP A 132 0.87 18.88 4.26
CA ASP A 132 1.48 19.27 2.98
C ASP A 132 1.83 18.04 2.14
N GLN A 133 0.83 17.55 1.42
CA GLN A 133 0.95 16.34 0.59
C GLN A 133 1.83 16.55 -0.65
N LYS A 134 2.05 17.79 -1.11
CA LYS A 134 2.93 18.07 -2.25
C LYS A 134 4.40 17.98 -1.83
N GLU A 135 4.74 18.57 -0.70
CA GLU A 135 6.07 18.41 -0.09
C GLU A 135 6.36 16.93 0.19
N ALA A 136 5.37 16.20 0.71
CA ALA A 136 5.50 14.76 0.95
C ALA A 136 5.73 13.95 -0.33
N ILE A 137 5.06 14.29 -1.44
CA ILE A 137 5.33 13.66 -2.74
C ILE A 137 6.80 13.86 -3.16
N ASP A 138 7.32 15.08 -3.05
CA ASP A 138 8.71 15.37 -3.42
C ASP A 138 9.69 14.58 -2.56
N GLN A 139 9.47 14.52 -1.24
CA GLN A 139 10.28 13.70 -0.32
C GLN A 139 10.22 12.21 -0.68
N LEU A 140 9.02 11.65 -0.90
CA LEU A 140 8.87 10.23 -1.24
C LEU A 140 9.54 9.88 -2.57
N VAL A 141 9.52 10.80 -3.55
CA VAL A 141 10.27 10.64 -4.81
C VAL A 141 11.78 10.63 -4.55
N GLU A 142 12.30 11.50 -3.68
CA GLU A 142 13.72 11.52 -3.30
C GLU A 142 14.16 10.23 -2.60
N PHE A 143 13.30 9.64 -1.76
CA PHE A 143 13.51 8.33 -1.15
C PHE A 143 13.39 7.15 -2.12
N GLY A 144 12.95 7.38 -3.37
CA GLY A 144 12.76 6.32 -4.36
C GLY A 144 11.53 5.45 -4.11
N ILE A 145 10.51 5.98 -3.44
CA ILE A 145 9.24 5.30 -3.22
C ILE A 145 8.51 5.16 -4.56
N ASP A 146 7.95 3.97 -4.80
CA ASP A 146 7.40 3.59 -6.10
C ASP A 146 5.94 4.03 -6.25
N LYS A 147 5.16 3.90 -5.16
CA LYS A 147 3.73 4.25 -5.15
C LYS A 147 3.29 4.89 -3.83
N ILE A 148 2.21 5.66 -3.88
CA ILE A 148 1.48 6.17 -2.72
C ILE A 148 0.05 5.61 -2.79
N LEU A 149 -0.43 4.96 -1.73
CA LEU A 149 -1.84 4.62 -1.58
C LEU A 149 -2.54 5.70 -0.75
N MET A 150 -3.61 6.26 -1.29
CA MET A 150 -4.37 7.31 -0.61
C MET A 150 -5.88 7.26 -0.89
N HIS A 151 -6.66 7.89 -0.02
CA HIS A 151 -8.09 8.11 -0.17
C HIS A 151 -8.44 9.54 -0.63
N GLY A 152 -7.59 10.53 -0.32
CA GLY A 152 -7.86 11.94 -0.62
C GLY A 152 -8.43 12.72 0.56
N GLY A 153 -8.80 12.07 1.66
CA GLY A 153 -9.45 12.69 2.81
C GLY A 153 -9.87 11.67 3.87
N PRO A 154 -10.85 12.03 4.73
CA PRO A 154 -11.43 11.11 5.71
C PRO A 154 -12.13 9.91 5.06
N LEU A 155 -11.88 8.70 5.56
CA LEU A 155 -12.43 7.44 5.01
C LEU A 155 -13.96 7.30 5.11
N ASP A 156 -14.62 8.13 5.92
CA ASP A 156 -16.08 8.17 6.06
C ASP A 156 -16.77 9.05 4.99
N GLN A 157 -15.98 9.71 4.13
CA GLN A 157 -16.45 10.52 3.01
C GLN A 157 -16.17 9.82 1.67
N PRO A 158 -16.83 10.25 0.58
CA PRO A 158 -16.42 9.85 -0.77
C PRO A 158 -15.00 10.33 -1.10
N LEU A 159 -14.31 9.63 -2.01
CA LEU A 159 -13.00 10.06 -2.50
C LEU A 159 -13.07 11.48 -3.07
N ASP A 160 -12.14 12.32 -2.65
CA ASP A 160 -11.96 13.66 -3.22
C ASP A 160 -11.18 13.57 -4.54
N THR A 161 -11.91 13.27 -5.62
CA THR A 161 -11.32 13.05 -6.95
C THR A 161 -10.58 14.28 -7.50
N ASP A 162 -11.04 15.49 -7.19
CA ASP A 162 -10.40 16.73 -7.62
C ASP A 162 -9.05 16.93 -6.93
N LYS A 163 -9.00 16.71 -5.61
CA LYS A 163 -7.75 16.77 -4.85
C LYS A 163 -6.76 15.70 -5.30
N ILE A 164 -7.21 14.45 -5.46
CA ILE A 164 -6.36 13.36 -5.94
C ILE A 164 -5.81 13.71 -7.33
N LYS A 165 -6.65 14.19 -8.25
CA LYS A 165 -6.22 14.61 -9.57
C LYS A 165 -5.13 15.69 -9.50
N SER A 166 -5.31 16.70 -8.65
CA SER A 166 -4.32 17.76 -8.42
C SER A 166 -2.97 17.21 -7.95
N LEU A 167 -2.96 16.18 -7.10
CA LEU A 167 -1.74 15.52 -6.63
C LEU A 167 -1.10 14.63 -7.71
N ILE A 168 -1.90 13.93 -8.52
CA ILE A 168 -1.40 13.16 -9.68
C ILE A 168 -0.74 14.10 -10.70
N ASP A 169 -1.41 15.21 -11.02
CA ASP A 169 -0.89 16.21 -11.94
C ASP A 169 0.38 16.87 -11.38
N TYR A 170 0.49 17.04 -10.05
CA TYR A 170 1.70 17.51 -9.38
C TYR A 170 2.85 16.49 -9.43
N ALA A 171 2.56 15.21 -9.21
CA ALA A 171 3.55 14.13 -9.23
C ALA A 171 4.19 13.94 -10.61
N GLN A 172 3.49 14.32 -11.70
CA GLN A 172 4.01 14.30 -13.08
C GLN A 172 4.63 12.96 -13.50
N GLY A 173 4.09 11.85 -12.98
CA GLY A 173 4.58 10.50 -13.25
C GLY A 173 5.90 10.12 -12.55
N LYS A 174 6.43 10.96 -11.65
CA LYS A 174 7.63 10.63 -10.85
C LYS A 174 7.36 9.57 -9.79
N ILE A 175 6.13 9.50 -9.29
CA ILE A 175 5.62 8.49 -8.36
C ILE A 175 4.19 8.14 -8.75
N ASN A 176 3.79 6.87 -8.60
CA ASN A 176 2.44 6.45 -8.92
C ASN A 176 1.50 6.68 -7.73
N ILE A 177 0.27 7.12 -7.97
CA ILE A 177 -0.74 7.26 -6.92
C ILE A 177 -1.81 6.19 -7.11
N ILE A 178 -2.03 5.36 -6.09
CA ILE A 178 -3.09 4.37 -5.99
C ILE A 178 -4.25 4.98 -5.22
N ILE A 179 -5.46 4.91 -5.78
CA ILE A 179 -6.66 5.33 -5.06
C ILE A 179 -7.26 4.15 -4.28
N GLY A 180 -7.66 4.39 -3.04
CA GLY A 180 -8.25 3.37 -2.16
C GLY A 180 -9.29 3.93 -1.19
N GLY A 181 -9.94 3.03 -0.44
CA GLY A 181 -10.99 3.38 0.53
C GLY A 181 -12.34 3.66 -0.16
N GLY A 182 -13.15 2.62 -0.37
CA GLY A 182 -14.45 2.74 -1.05
C GLY A 182 -14.43 2.43 -2.56
N VAL A 183 -13.26 2.16 -3.13
CA VAL A 183 -13.11 1.70 -4.52
C VAL A 183 -13.51 0.22 -4.63
N ASN A 184 -14.31 -0.11 -5.63
CA ASN A 184 -14.89 -1.43 -5.83
C ASN A 184 -15.16 -1.73 -7.32
N ALA A 185 -15.60 -2.96 -7.62
CA ALA A 185 -15.83 -3.45 -8.98
C ALA A 185 -16.81 -2.61 -9.82
N GLU A 186 -17.70 -1.83 -9.19
CA GLU A 186 -18.71 -1.01 -9.87
C GLU A 186 -18.22 0.40 -10.19
N ASN A 187 -17.26 0.94 -9.42
CA ASN A 187 -16.87 2.36 -9.52
C ASN A 187 -15.40 2.59 -9.91
N PHE A 188 -14.55 1.55 -9.95
CA PHE A 188 -13.11 1.76 -10.11
C PHE A 188 -12.73 2.39 -11.47
N GLU A 189 -13.44 2.07 -12.56
CA GLU A 189 -13.16 2.63 -13.88
C GLU A 189 -13.46 4.13 -13.93
N GLU A 190 -14.61 4.55 -13.39
CA GLU A 190 -15.00 5.95 -13.30
C GLU A 190 -14.02 6.74 -12.44
N LEU A 191 -13.70 6.23 -11.24
CA LEU A 191 -12.76 6.89 -10.33
C LEU A 191 -11.35 7.02 -10.93
N ALA A 192 -10.87 5.97 -11.60
CA ALA A 192 -9.60 6.00 -12.32
C ALA A 192 -9.61 7.06 -13.44
N GLN A 193 -10.71 7.18 -14.19
CA GLN A 193 -10.87 8.19 -15.22
C GLN A 193 -10.90 9.62 -14.66
N LEU A 194 -11.66 9.85 -13.59
CA LEU A 194 -11.80 11.17 -12.96
C LEU A 194 -10.48 11.67 -12.38
N THR A 195 -9.73 10.78 -11.73
CA THR A 195 -8.45 11.12 -11.09
C THR A 195 -7.27 11.10 -12.06
N GLY A 196 -7.35 10.29 -13.11
CA GLY A 196 -6.28 10.05 -14.08
C GLY A 196 -5.28 8.98 -13.64
N THR A 197 -5.55 8.22 -12.57
CA THR A 197 -4.66 7.12 -12.16
C THR A 197 -4.88 5.86 -12.99
N ASN A 198 -3.83 5.03 -13.08
CA ASN A 198 -3.92 3.65 -13.57
C ASN A 198 -3.92 2.63 -12.43
N TYR A 199 -3.93 3.02 -11.15
CA TYR A 199 -3.85 2.10 -10.01
C TYR A 199 -5.03 2.29 -9.07
N VAL A 200 -5.76 1.20 -8.83
CA VAL A 200 -6.93 1.18 -7.96
C VAL A 200 -6.79 0.08 -6.91
N HIS A 201 -7.24 0.35 -5.70
CA HIS A 201 -7.08 -0.55 -4.56
C HIS A 201 -8.40 -0.72 -3.81
N GLY A 202 -8.76 -1.96 -3.49
CA GLY A 202 -9.90 -2.20 -2.59
C GLY A 202 -10.13 -3.66 -2.26
N THR A 203 -10.82 -3.90 -1.15
CA THR A 203 -11.23 -5.24 -0.68
C THR A 203 -12.37 -5.84 -1.52
N LYS A 204 -13.05 -5.02 -2.33
CA LYS A 204 -14.15 -5.39 -3.22
C LYS A 204 -13.89 -4.98 -4.68
N ILE A 205 -12.62 -4.92 -5.09
CA ILE A 205 -12.23 -4.48 -6.43
C ILE A 205 -12.56 -5.50 -7.53
N ILE A 206 -12.94 -6.72 -7.13
CA ILE A 206 -13.46 -7.78 -7.98
C ILE A 206 -14.69 -8.40 -7.31
N ASN A 207 -15.57 -8.99 -8.12
CA ASN A 207 -16.70 -9.77 -7.65
C ASN A 207 -16.23 -11.21 -7.36
N LEU A 208 -15.92 -11.49 -6.09
CA LEU A 208 -15.59 -12.83 -5.57
C LEU A 208 -16.84 -13.60 -5.17
#